data_AF-A0A553UQ93-F1
#
_entry.id   AF-A0A553UQ93-F1
#
_cell.length_a   1.000
_cell.length_b   1.000
_cell.length_c   1.000
_cell.angle_alpha   90.00
_cell.angle_beta   90.00
_cell.angle_gamma   90.00
#
_symmetry.space_group_name_H-M   'P 1'
#
loop_
_entity.id
_entity.type
_entity.pdbx_description
1 polymer ?
#
loop_
_entity_poly.entity_id
_entity_poly.type
_entity_poly.pdbx_seq_one_letter_code
_entity_poly.pdbx_strand_id
1 'polypeptide(L)'
;MDLLQKYNTMTDQHCRDCLYFLHHNRVNFSIFCDLSKVRFEPLLPQDLLESFGAFVLFVLAGYTFESLKIYRETPEISFEAGLGDNIETTVKIALSGIVQIIIKDKNDSNVVLFNRCDPSMLFTDNTTEQLQSSKDAFLSDPRNQQAIQSLQDKGPK
;
A
#
# COMPACT_ATOMS: atom_id res chain seq x y z
N MET A 1 8.61 -3.91 20.01
CA MET A 1 8.15 -3.89 18.60
C MET A 1 9.00 -2.87 17.87
N ASP A 2 9.73 -3.34 16.85
CA ASP A 2 10.60 -2.50 16.00
C ASP A 2 9.76 -1.48 15.17
N LEU A 3 10.37 -0.37 14.73
CA LEU A 3 9.68 0.71 14.00
C LEU A 3 9.01 0.19 12.72
N LEU A 4 9.72 -0.65 11.96
CA LEU A 4 9.20 -1.27 10.74
C LEU A 4 7.98 -2.15 11.05
N GLN A 5 8.03 -2.88 12.16
CA GLN A 5 6.93 -3.74 12.59
C GLN A 5 5.69 -2.93 13.00
N LYS A 6 5.87 -1.78 13.68
CA LYS A 6 4.77 -0.87 14.01
C LYS A 6 4.13 -0.30 12.76
N TYR A 7 4.93 0.15 11.79
CA TYR A 7 4.44 0.67 10.52
C TYR A 7 3.67 -0.39 9.72
N ASN A 8 4.20 -1.61 9.63
CA ASN A 8 3.52 -2.72 8.96
C ASN A 8 2.17 -3.03 9.61
N THR A 9 2.12 -3.07 10.94
CA THR A 9 0.87 -3.30 11.69
C THR A 9 -0.16 -2.20 11.42
N MET A 10 0.26 -0.94 11.47
CA MET A 10 -0.60 0.20 11.16
C MET A 10 -1.11 0.16 9.71
N THR A 11 -0.23 -0.18 8.76
CA THR A 11 -0.56 -0.24 7.34
C THR A 11 -1.49 -1.41 7.02
N ASP A 12 -1.31 -2.56 7.67
CA ASP A 12 -2.22 -3.70 7.57
C ASP A 12 -3.62 -3.35 8.11
N GLN A 13 -3.67 -2.62 9.22
CA GLN A 13 -4.94 -2.13 9.76
C GLN A 13 -5.61 -1.14 8.80
N HIS A 14 -4.86 -0.18 8.24
CA HIS A 14 -5.40 0.76 7.25
C HIS A 14 -5.93 0.03 5.99
N CYS A 15 -5.18 -0.94 5.48
CA CYS A 15 -5.60 -1.80 4.36
C CYS A 15 -6.93 -2.50 4.69
N ARG A 16 -7.02 -3.10 5.87
CA ARG A 16 -8.22 -3.79 6.37
C ARG A 16 -9.41 -2.84 6.48
N ASP A 17 -9.21 -1.62 6.98
CA ASP A 17 -10.27 -0.63 7.12
C ASP A 17 -10.82 -0.22 5.75
N CYS A 18 -9.95 -0.02 4.74
CA CYS A 18 -10.37 0.21 3.35
C CYS A 18 -11.21 -0.96 2.81
N LEU A 19 -10.76 -2.20 3.01
CA LEU A 19 -11.48 -3.40 2.56
C LEU A 19 -12.85 -3.51 3.23
N TYR A 20 -12.95 -3.26 4.54
CA TYR A 20 -14.23 -3.27 5.25
C TYR A 20 -15.17 -2.18 4.75
N PHE A 21 -14.66 -0.97 4.53
CA PHE A 21 -15.46 0.12 4.00
C PHE A 21 -16.04 -0.24 2.62
N LEU A 22 -15.21 -0.73 1.71
CA LEU A 22 -15.64 -1.10 0.36
C LEU A 22 -16.64 -2.28 0.38
N HIS A 23 -16.35 -3.31 1.17
CA HIS A 23 -17.23 -4.47 1.31
C HIS A 23 -18.59 -4.11 1.93
N HIS A 24 -18.59 -3.31 3.00
CA HIS A 24 -19.81 -2.86 3.68
C HIS A 24 -20.70 -2.02 2.75
N ASN A 25 -20.10 -1.13 1.96
CA ASN A 25 -20.81 -0.24 1.04
C ASN A 25 -21.05 -0.86 -0.35
N ARG A 26 -20.73 -2.15 -0.55
CA ARG A 26 -20.93 -2.86 -1.83
C ARG A 26 -20.27 -2.15 -3.01
N VAL A 27 -19.08 -1.60 -2.79
CA VAL A 27 -18.29 -0.92 -3.82
C VAL A 27 -17.31 -1.92 -4.41
N ASN A 28 -17.42 -2.20 -5.72
CA ASN A 28 -16.47 -3.04 -6.43
C ASN A 28 -15.09 -2.36 -6.49
N PHE A 29 -14.04 -3.18 -6.44
CA PHE A 29 -12.66 -2.68 -6.42
C PHE A 29 -11.71 -3.72 -6.99
N SER A 30 -10.49 -3.32 -7.26
CA SER A 30 -9.41 -4.22 -7.63
C SER A 30 -8.32 -4.21 -6.58
N ILE A 31 -7.68 -5.37 -6.40
CA ILE A 31 -6.50 -5.53 -5.55
C ILE A 31 -5.32 -5.82 -6.45
N PHE A 32 -4.28 -5.00 -6.35
CA PHE A 32 -2.96 -5.30 -6.90
C PHE A 32 -2.08 -5.84 -5.78
N CYS A 33 -1.53 -7.05 -5.93
CA CYS A 33 -0.83 -7.74 -4.87
C CYS A 33 0.42 -8.48 -5.34
N ASP A 34 1.36 -8.66 -4.43
CA ASP A 34 2.55 -9.51 -4.58
C ASP A 34 2.14 -11.00 -4.57
N LEU A 35 2.44 -11.71 -5.65
CA LEU A 35 2.09 -13.12 -5.83
C LEU A 35 2.72 -14.01 -4.76
N SER A 36 3.88 -13.65 -4.21
CA SER A 36 4.54 -14.40 -3.12
C SER A 36 3.72 -14.45 -1.82
N LYS A 37 2.69 -13.60 -1.72
CA LYS A 37 1.77 -13.50 -0.59
C LYS A 37 0.37 -14.01 -0.91
N VAL A 38 0.21 -14.66 -2.06
CA VAL A 38 -1.04 -15.25 -2.53
C VAL A 38 -0.96 -16.77 -2.43
N ARG A 39 -2.05 -17.39 -1.98
CA ARG A 39 -2.27 -18.83 -2.01
C ARG A 39 -3.53 -19.16 -2.81
N PHE A 40 -3.45 -20.25 -3.57
CA PHE A 40 -4.57 -20.78 -4.33
C PHE A 40 -4.99 -22.14 -3.73
N GLU A 41 -6.30 -22.33 -3.57
CA GLU A 41 -6.89 -23.57 -3.09
C GLU A 41 -8.10 -23.95 -3.95
N PRO A 42 -8.00 -24.97 -4.82
CA PRO A 42 -6.85 -25.88 -5.01
C PRO A 42 -5.62 -25.18 -5.63
N LEU A 43 -4.47 -25.84 -5.50
CA LEU A 43 -3.23 -25.40 -6.16
C LEU A 43 -3.42 -25.35 -7.67
N LEU A 44 -2.84 -24.34 -8.29
CA LEU A 44 -2.89 -24.16 -9.74
C LEU A 44 -1.87 -25.04 -10.45
N PRO A 45 -2.14 -25.45 -11.70
CA PRO A 45 -1.13 -26.02 -12.57
C PRO A 45 0.09 -25.09 -12.67
N GLN A 46 1.29 -25.69 -12.70
CA GLN A 46 2.54 -24.93 -12.68
C GLN A 46 2.64 -23.95 -13.86
N ASP A 47 2.26 -24.36 -15.07
CA ASP A 47 2.30 -23.50 -16.26
C ASP A 47 1.42 -22.25 -16.10
N LEU A 48 0.25 -22.39 -15.46
CA LEU A 48 -0.62 -21.25 -15.16
C LEU A 48 0.00 -20.35 -14.08
N LEU A 49 0.58 -20.95 -13.03
CA LEU A 49 1.24 -20.21 -11.97
C LEU A 49 2.44 -19.39 -12.51
N GLU A 50 3.23 -19.98 -13.41
CA GLU A 50 4.39 -19.36 -14.06
C GLU A 50 4.00 -18.29 -15.08
N SER A 51 2.76 -18.33 -15.60
CA SER A 51 2.24 -17.27 -16.48
C SER A 51 1.97 -15.96 -15.73
N PHE A 52 1.80 -16.01 -14.40
CA PHE A 52 1.67 -14.81 -13.59
C PHE A 52 3.05 -14.14 -13.40
N GLY A 53 3.06 -12.82 -13.43
CA GLY A 53 4.22 -12.06 -12.98
C GLY A 53 4.37 -12.06 -11.46
N ALA A 54 5.39 -11.35 -10.96
CA ALA A 54 5.58 -11.14 -9.52
C ALA A 54 4.39 -10.44 -8.83
N PHE A 55 3.57 -9.72 -9.62
CA PHE A 55 2.37 -9.06 -9.14
C PHE A 55 1.16 -9.47 -9.97
N VAL A 56 0.01 -9.54 -9.32
CA VAL A 56 -1.27 -9.90 -9.95
C VAL A 56 -2.33 -8.88 -9.57
N LEU A 57 -3.23 -8.59 -10.51
CA LEU A 57 -4.41 -7.76 -10.31
C LEU A 57 -5.65 -8.64 -10.26
N PHE A 58 -6.37 -8.61 -9.14
CA PHE A 58 -7.68 -9.23 -9.01
C PHE A 58 -8.77 -8.17 -9.05
N VAL A 59 -9.81 -8.39 -9.85
CA VAL A 59 -11.02 -7.55 -9.87
C VAL A 59 -12.07 -8.19 -8.98
N LEU A 60 -12.42 -7.53 -7.88
CA LEU A 60 -13.47 -7.96 -6.96
C LEU A 60 -14.78 -7.30 -7.39
N ALA A 61 -15.51 -8.01 -8.26
CA ALA A 61 -16.86 -7.71 -8.69
C ALA A 61 -17.66 -9.02 -8.85
N GLY A 62 -18.99 -8.92 -8.93
CA GLY A 62 -19.85 -10.09 -9.08
C GLY A 62 -19.60 -11.15 -8.00
N TYR A 63 -19.57 -12.43 -8.39
CA TYR A 63 -19.40 -13.53 -7.44
C TYR A 63 -18.06 -13.49 -6.67
N THR A 64 -16.99 -12.97 -7.28
CA THR A 64 -15.70 -12.78 -6.60
C THR A 64 -15.81 -11.78 -5.46
N PHE A 65 -16.60 -10.72 -5.64
CA PHE A 65 -16.91 -9.78 -4.57
C PHE A 65 -17.83 -10.40 -3.51
N GLU A 66 -18.86 -11.14 -3.93
CA GLU A 66 -19.83 -11.77 -3.03
C GLU A 66 -19.20 -12.84 -2.13
N SER A 67 -18.18 -13.54 -2.63
CA SER A 67 -17.42 -14.57 -1.89
C SER A 67 -16.31 -13.98 -1.00
N LEU A 68 -16.08 -12.67 -1.03
CA LEU A 68 -15.02 -12.02 -0.26
C LEU A 68 -15.21 -12.22 1.25
N LYS A 69 -14.19 -12.78 1.90
CA LYS A 69 -14.06 -12.92 3.35
C LYS A 69 -12.88 -12.10 3.83
N ILE A 70 -13.12 -11.25 4.82
CA ILE A 70 -12.09 -10.48 5.52
C ILE A 70 -11.98 -11.06 6.92
N TYR A 71 -10.84 -11.67 7.26
CA TYR A 71 -10.68 -12.42 8.51
C TYR A 71 -10.24 -11.49 9.65
N ARG A 72 -10.96 -11.43 10.77
CA ARG A 72 -10.58 -10.54 11.89
C ARG A 72 -9.28 -10.96 12.58
N GLU A 73 -9.16 -12.25 12.87
CA GLU A 73 -8.07 -12.81 13.69
C GLU A 73 -6.78 -13.04 12.90
N THR A 74 -6.87 -13.23 11.58
CA THR A 74 -5.72 -13.44 10.69
C THR A 74 -5.59 -12.26 9.73
N PRO A 75 -4.37 -11.76 9.43
CA PRO A 75 -4.15 -10.65 8.51
C PRO A 75 -4.23 -11.13 7.06
N GLU A 76 -5.41 -11.62 6.65
CA GLU A 76 -5.66 -12.11 5.30
C GLU A 76 -7.10 -11.85 4.84
N ILE A 77 -7.31 -11.98 3.55
CA ILE A 77 -8.61 -12.08 2.89
C ILE A 77 -8.68 -13.34 2.05
N SER A 78 -9.90 -13.77 1.71
CA SER A 78 -10.12 -14.80 0.69
C SER A 78 -11.32 -14.49 -0.19
N PHE A 79 -11.31 -14.99 -1.42
CA PHE A 79 -12.42 -14.90 -2.36
C PHE A 79 -12.32 -15.99 -3.41
N GLU A 80 -13.43 -16.28 -4.09
CA GLU A 80 -13.47 -17.23 -5.19
C GLU A 80 -13.17 -16.51 -6.51
N ALA A 81 -12.30 -17.11 -7.32
CA ALA A 81 -11.93 -16.58 -8.63
C ALA A 81 -11.85 -17.69 -9.68
N GLY A 82 -12.27 -17.34 -10.88
CA GLY A 82 -12.17 -18.15 -12.08
C GLY A 82 -10.96 -17.66 -12.87
N LEU A 83 -10.04 -18.57 -13.18
CA LEU A 83 -8.76 -18.23 -13.80
C LEU A 83 -8.68 -18.63 -15.29
N GLY A 84 -9.84 -18.82 -15.93
CA GLY A 84 -9.95 -19.39 -17.28
C GLY A 84 -10.04 -20.92 -17.26
N ASP A 85 -10.32 -21.53 -18.42
CA ASP A 85 -10.33 -23.00 -18.62
C ASP A 85 -11.14 -23.83 -17.61
N ASN A 86 -12.25 -23.27 -17.11
CA ASN A 86 -13.08 -23.87 -16.05
C ASN A 86 -12.32 -24.12 -14.74
N ILE A 87 -11.24 -23.38 -14.49
CA ILE A 87 -10.48 -23.44 -13.24
C ILE A 87 -11.09 -22.46 -12.26
N GLU A 88 -11.71 -23.00 -11.22
CA GLU A 88 -12.19 -22.26 -10.05
C GLU A 88 -11.25 -22.51 -8.88
N THR A 89 -10.91 -21.46 -8.15
CA THR A 89 -10.06 -21.54 -6.97
C THR A 89 -10.46 -20.52 -5.92
N THR A 90 -10.20 -20.85 -4.66
CA THR A 90 -10.17 -19.88 -3.58
C THR A 90 -8.80 -19.22 -3.55
N VAL A 91 -8.78 -17.91 -3.79
CA VAL A 91 -7.61 -17.07 -3.63
C VAL A 91 -7.56 -16.59 -2.18
N LYS A 92 -6.40 -16.74 -1.53
CA LYS A 92 -6.12 -16.20 -0.20
C LYS A 92 -4.94 -15.23 -0.30
N ILE A 93 -5.07 -14.05 0.29
CA ILE A 93 -4.05 -13.00 0.19
C ILE A 93 -3.76 -12.47 1.60
N ALA A 94 -2.50 -12.52 2.03
CA ALA A 94 -2.09 -11.82 3.24
C ALA A 94 -2.20 -10.30 3.03
N LEU A 95 -2.68 -9.55 4.03
CA LEU A 95 -2.84 -8.09 3.93
C LEU A 95 -1.52 -7.38 3.61
N SER A 96 -0.41 -7.92 4.11
CA SER A 96 0.95 -7.43 3.80
C SER A 96 1.33 -7.57 2.33
N GLY A 97 0.65 -8.45 1.59
CA GLY A 97 0.82 -8.65 0.15
C GLY A 97 -0.05 -7.73 -0.72
N ILE A 98 -1.03 -7.04 -0.14
CA ILE A 98 -1.84 -6.05 -0.87
C ILE A 98 -1.00 -4.79 -1.04
N VAL A 99 -0.63 -4.51 -2.29
CA VAL A 99 0.19 -3.36 -2.69
C VAL A 99 -0.71 -2.17 -2.97
N GLN A 100 -1.80 -2.36 -3.71
CA GLN A 100 -2.80 -1.31 -3.95
C GLN A 100 -4.22 -1.83 -3.86
N ILE A 101 -5.12 -0.94 -3.41
CA ILE A 101 -6.56 -1.08 -3.61
C ILE A 101 -6.98 0.02 -4.59
N ILE A 102 -7.59 -0.37 -5.70
CA ILE A 102 -7.92 0.51 -6.81
C ILE A 102 -9.44 0.50 -7.00
N ILE A 103 -10.04 1.66 -7.10
CA ILE A 103 -11.47 1.84 -7.42
C ILE A 103 -11.62 2.55 -8.76
N LYS A 104 -12.78 2.41 -9.40
CA LYS A 104 -13.16 3.20 -10.56
C LYS A 104 -13.86 4.47 -10.11
N ASP A 105 -13.44 5.62 -10.61
CA ASP A 105 -14.20 6.86 -10.44
C ASP A 105 -15.41 6.90 -11.39
N LYS A 106 -16.18 7.99 -11.32
CA LYS A 106 -17.35 8.22 -12.19
C LYS A 106 -17.06 8.27 -13.69
N ASN A 107 -15.79 8.44 -14.07
CA ASN A 107 -15.32 8.50 -15.46
C ASN A 107 -14.60 7.19 -15.85
N ASP A 108 -14.76 6.10 -15.09
CA ASP A 108 -14.08 4.82 -15.28
C ASP A 108 -12.54 4.89 -15.20
N SER A 109 -12.01 5.93 -14.57
CA SER A 109 -10.58 6.09 -14.31
C SER A 109 -10.17 5.35 -13.05
N ASN A 110 -8.99 4.72 -13.07
CA ASN A 110 -8.44 4.03 -11.90
C ASN A 110 -7.98 5.07 -10.86
N VAL A 111 -8.49 4.94 -9.64
CA VAL A 111 -8.09 5.75 -8.47
C VAL A 111 -7.56 4.82 -7.40
N VAL A 112 -6.34 5.10 -6.94
CA VAL A 112 -5.70 4.33 -5.87
C VAL A 112 -6.23 4.82 -4.54
N LEU A 113 -6.98 3.98 -3.82
CA LEU A 113 -7.53 4.28 -2.50
C LEU A 113 -6.54 3.93 -1.39
N PHE A 114 -5.73 2.90 -1.61
CA PHE A 114 -4.70 2.43 -0.69
C PHE A 114 -3.44 2.11 -1.49
N ASN A 115 -2.28 2.52 -0.99
CA ASN A 115 -0.98 2.17 -1.53
C ASN A 115 -0.04 1.79 -0.39
N ARG A 116 0.57 0.62 -0.47
CA ARG A 116 1.56 0.14 0.49
C ARG A 116 2.96 0.56 0.03
N CYS A 117 3.65 1.28 0.91
CA CYS A 117 5.07 1.57 0.74
C CYS A 117 5.93 0.53 1.45
N ASP A 118 7.12 0.27 0.90
CA ASP A 118 8.16 -0.50 1.57
C ASP A 118 8.76 0.34 2.71
N PRO A 119 8.57 -0.05 3.98
CA PRO A 119 9.07 0.72 5.11
C PRO A 119 10.60 0.78 5.15
N SER A 120 11.31 -0.20 4.57
CA SER A 120 12.77 -0.17 4.49
C SER A 120 13.30 0.96 3.62
N MET A 121 12.51 1.42 2.65
CA MET A 121 12.84 2.58 1.82
C MET A 121 12.47 3.92 2.47
N LEU A 122 11.59 3.92 3.48
CA LEU A 122 11.09 5.13 4.14
C LEU A 122 11.83 5.48 5.42
N PHE A 123 12.19 4.46 6.19
CA PHE A 123 12.76 4.60 7.53
C PHE A 123 14.26 4.29 7.54
N THR A 124 14.99 4.66 6.49
CA THR A 124 16.45 4.71 6.51
C THR A 124 16.92 5.80 7.48
N ASP A 125 18.05 5.57 8.15
CA ASP A 125 18.72 6.56 9.01
C ASP A 125 19.37 7.67 8.14
N ASN A 126 18.54 8.53 7.54
CA ASN A 126 18.95 9.68 6.73
C ASN A 126 19.02 10.97 7.56
N THR A 127 19.20 10.86 8.87
CA THR A 127 19.14 11.97 9.84
C THR A 127 20.07 13.12 9.46
N THR A 128 21.23 12.81 8.90
CA THR A 128 22.24 13.78 8.45
C THR A 128 21.77 14.56 7.21
N GLU A 129 21.16 13.89 6.23
CA GLU A 129 20.67 14.52 4.99
C GLU A 129 19.42 15.38 5.25
N GLN A 130 18.52 14.91 6.11
CA GLN A 130 17.33 15.68 6.50
C GLN A 130 17.70 16.96 7.27
N LEU A 131 18.64 16.88 8.20
CA LEU A 131 19.15 18.06 8.91
C LEU A 131 19.83 19.06 7.97
N GLN A 132 20.55 18.57 6.94
CA GLN A 132 21.16 19.42 5.94
C GLN A 132 20.11 20.11 5.07
N SER A 133 19.08 19.39 4.61
CA SER A 133 17.99 19.98 3.82
C SER A 133 17.22 21.08 4.57
N SER A 134 17.01 20.90 5.87
CA SER A 134 16.36 21.89 6.74
C SER A 134 17.23 23.14 6.92
N LYS A 135 18.54 22.96 7.10
CA LYS A 135 19.51 24.06 7.15
C LYS A 135 19.57 24.81 5.83
N ASP A 136 19.61 24.11 4.70
CA ASP A 136 19.70 24.71 3.37
C ASP A 136 18.41 25.47 3.01
N ALA A 137 17.24 24.92 3.35
CA ALA A 137 15.96 25.62 3.21
C ALA A 137 15.88 26.87 4.10
N PHE A 138 16.37 26.79 5.34
CA PHE A 138 16.43 27.94 6.23
C PHE A 138 17.38 29.03 5.72
N LEU A 139 18.56 28.66 5.23
CA LEU A 139 19.58 29.58 4.72
C LEU A 139 19.24 30.17 3.35
N SER A 140 18.43 29.49 2.54
CA SER A 140 18.02 29.97 1.21
C SER A 140 16.79 30.89 1.24
N ASP A 141 16.07 30.97 2.37
CA ASP A 141 14.98 31.93 2.55
C ASP A 141 15.52 33.36 2.67
N PRO A 142 15.16 34.29 1.75
CA PRO A 142 15.67 35.66 1.76
C PRO A 142 15.38 36.42 3.06
N ARG A 143 14.28 36.10 3.76
CA ARG A 143 13.91 36.73 5.04
C ARG A 143 14.87 36.32 6.15
N ASN A 144 15.28 35.06 6.16
CA ASN A 144 16.24 34.53 7.13
C ASN A 144 17.63 35.10 6.86
N GLN A 145 18.03 35.24 5.59
CA GLN A 145 19.29 35.89 5.22
C GLN A 145 19.34 37.35 5.71
N GLN A 146 18.27 38.11 5.51
CA GLN A 146 18.18 39.50 5.99
C GLN A 146 18.24 39.57 7.54
N ALA A 147 17.55 38.67 8.23
CA ALA A 147 17.61 38.60 9.68
C ALA A 147 19.02 38.29 10.19
N ILE A 148 19.72 37.33 9.58
CA ILE A 148 21.10 36.96 9.94
C ILE A 148 22.05 38.13 9.71
N GLN A 149 21.95 38.81 8.56
CA GLN A 149 22.77 39.98 8.24
C GLN A 149 22.60 41.09 9.31
N SER A 150 21.35 41.38 9.69
CA SER A 150 21.03 42.40 10.69
C SER A 150 21.52 42.08 12.10
N LEU A 151 21.74 40.79 12.42
CA LEU A 151 22.29 40.32 13.68
C LEU A 151 23.83 40.38 13.68
N GLN A 152 24.47 40.09 12.54
CA GLN A 152 25.92 40.18 12.37
C GLN A 152 26.41 41.63 12.40
N ASP A 153 25.65 42.57 11.81
CA ASP A 153 25.94 44.01 11.86
C ASP A 153 25.80 44.62 13.27
N LYS A 154 25.25 43.86 14.22
CA LYS A 154 25.09 44.26 15.64
C LYS A 154 26.08 43.56 16.59
N GLY A 155 27.13 42.91 16.07
CA GLY A 155 28.20 42.29 16.87
C GLY A 155 28.89 43.26 17.84
N PRO A 156 29.44 42.77 18.97
CA PRO A 156 29.62 43.54 20.20
C PRO A 156 30.64 44.67 20.03
N LYS A 157 30.27 45.87 20.50
CA LYS A 157 31.22 46.96 20.78
C LYS A 157 32.10 46.62 21.97
#